data_AF-A0A838PR51-F1
#
_entry.id   AF-A0A838PR51-F1
#
_cell.length_a   1.000
_cell.length_b   1.000
_cell.length_c   1.000
_cell.angle_alpha   90.00
_cell.angle_beta   90.00
_cell.angle_gamma   90.00
#
_symmetry.space_group_name_H-M   'P 1'
#
loop_
_entity.id
_entity.type
_entity.pdbx_description
1 polymer ?
#
loop_
_entity_poly.entity_id
_entity_poly.type
_entity_poly.pdbx_seq_one_letter_code
_entity_poly.pdbx_strand_id
1 'polypeptide(L)'
;MTDDALIENKLHWAPVASPEEGRYLCAILNSQALGERVAPLQSVGQFGRRDFDKYVFAIPFPTFHPADQLHAELALAAARAERAAASVPISETDGFQKARRLVRAALDESGVNEPGPERRSLTSGLRRCRRERNRSRPPPRSACS
;
A
#
# COMPACT_ATOMS: atom_id res chain seq x y z
N MET A 1 -8.88 2.23 32.70
CA MET A 1 -7.44 2.14 32.38
C MET A 1 -7.26 3.09 31.22
N THR A 2 -6.89 4.34 31.50
CA THR A 2 -6.68 5.35 30.46
C THR A 2 -5.20 5.30 30.16
N ASP A 3 -4.84 4.66 29.06
CA ASP A 3 -3.47 4.73 28.54
C ASP A 3 -3.27 6.15 28.01
N ASP A 4 -2.64 7.00 28.81
CA ASP A 4 -2.30 8.36 28.40
C ASP A 4 -1.10 8.32 27.44
N ALA A 5 -1.35 8.55 26.15
CA ALA A 5 -0.32 8.61 25.13
C ALA A 5 0.00 10.08 24.78
N LEU A 6 1.29 10.43 24.79
CA LEU A 6 1.76 11.75 24.35
C LEU A 6 2.15 11.70 22.88
N ILE A 7 1.52 12.55 22.07
CA ILE A 7 1.68 12.56 20.61
C ILE A 7 2.37 13.85 20.17
N GLU A 8 3.53 13.72 19.53
CA GLU A 8 4.32 14.84 19.01
C GLU A 8 3.72 15.40 17.70
N ASN A 9 4.00 16.66 17.35
CA ASN A 9 3.38 17.35 16.22
C ASN A 9 3.60 16.70 14.83
N LYS A 10 4.65 15.88 14.69
CA LYS A 10 4.98 15.12 13.47
C LYS A 10 4.28 13.77 13.40
N LEU A 11 3.59 13.35 14.47
CA LEU A 11 2.78 12.14 14.48
C LEU A 11 1.29 12.51 14.36
N HIS A 12 0.69 12.18 13.22
CA HIS A 12 -0.75 12.34 13.02
C HIS A 12 -1.48 11.12 13.59
N TRP A 13 -2.55 11.38 14.34
CA TRP A 13 -3.41 10.36 14.91
C TRP A 13 -4.88 10.72 14.68
N ALA A 14 -5.75 9.72 14.68
CA ALA A 14 -7.19 9.90 14.59
C ALA A 14 -7.90 8.79 15.37
N PRO A 15 -9.03 9.09 16.03
CA PRO A 15 -9.91 8.04 16.54
C PRO A 15 -10.58 7.31 15.37
N VAL A 16 -10.80 6.00 15.54
CA VAL A 16 -11.56 5.17 14.61
C VAL A 16 -12.74 4.55 15.34
N ALA A 17 -13.84 4.33 14.64
CA ALA A 17 -15.06 3.77 15.20
C ALA A 17 -14.95 2.25 15.43
N SER A 18 -14.08 1.55 14.68
CA SER A 18 -13.84 0.12 14.87
C SER A 18 -12.42 -0.32 14.50
N PRO A 19 -11.96 -1.49 15.00
CA PRO A 19 -10.68 -2.07 14.59
C PRO A 19 -10.58 -2.33 13.08
N GLU A 20 -11.67 -2.68 12.42
CA GLU A 20 -11.73 -2.90 10.97
C GLU A 20 -11.50 -1.60 10.19
N GLU A 21 -12.10 -0.49 10.65
CA GLU A 21 -11.83 0.82 10.08
C GLU A 21 -10.35 1.20 10.24
N GLY A 22 -9.78 0.99 11.43
CA GLY A 22 -8.35 1.21 11.67
C GLY A 22 -7.48 0.42 10.71
N ARG A 23 -7.77 -0.88 10.54
CA ARG A 23 -7.03 -1.74 9.60
C ARG A 23 -7.23 -1.34 8.14
N TYR A 24 -8.43 -0.91 7.76
CA TYR A 24 -8.70 -0.38 6.43
C TYR A 24 -7.86 0.87 6.14
N LEU A 25 -7.81 1.82 7.08
CA LEU A 25 -6.96 3.00 6.97
C LEU A 25 -5.48 2.62 6.89
N CYS A 26 -5.02 1.69 7.74
CA CYS A 26 -3.65 1.16 7.65
C CYS A 26 -3.36 0.54 6.27
N ALA A 27 -4.29 -0.21 5.69
CA ALA A 27 -4.13 -0.80 4.36
C ALA A 27 -3.94 0.28 3.28
N ILE A 28 -4.78 1.32 3.30
CA ILE A 28 -4.70 2.43 2.33
C ILE A 28 -3.41 3.23 2.50
N LEU A 29 -3.12 3.65 3.73
CA LEU A 29 -1.97 4.50 4.05
C LEU A 29 -0.63 3.82 3.77
N ASN A 30 -0.56 2.49 3.92
CA ASN A 30 0.63 1.71 3.60
C ASN A 30 0.64 1.15 2.17
N SER A 31 -0.36 1.49 1.35
CA SER A 31 -0.43 0.99 -0.03
C SER A 31 0.60 1.68 -0.94
N GLN A 32 1.17 0.91 -1.87
CA GLN A 32 2.03 1.46 -2.92
C GLN A 32 1.31 2.53 -3.75
N ALA A 33 0.03 2.32 -4.05
CA ALA A 33 -0.77 3.23 -4.86
C ALA A 33 -0.90 4.62 -4.22
N LEU A 34 -1.10 4.70 -2.89
CA LEU A 34 -1.12 5.98 -2.19
C LEU A 34 0.28 6.59 -2.14
N GLY A 35 1.30 5.78 -1.83
CA GLY A 35 2.70 6.22 -1.79
C GLY A 35 3.14 6.91 -3.07
N GLU A 36 2.83 6.34 -4.24
CA GLU A 36 3.15 6.92 -5.55
C GLU A 36 2.43 8.26 -5.81
N ARG A 37 1.17 8.39 -5.36
CA ARG A 37 0.37 9.61 -5.52
C ARG A 37 0.80 10.73 -4.59
N VAL A 38 1.22 10.39 -3.38
CA VAL A 38 1.68 11.35 -2.38
C VAL A 38 3.11 11.78 -2.67
N ALA A 39 3.91 10.93 -3.33
CA ALA A 39 5.30 11.21 -3.60
C ALA A 39 5.52 12.65 -4.12
N PRO A 40 4.86 13.12 -5.20
CA PRO A 40 5.00 14.50 -5.74
C PRO A 40 4.82 15.62 -4.71
N LEU A 41 4.06 15.36 -3.65
CA LEU A 41 3.74 16.34 -2.59
C LEU A 41 4.75 16.31 -1.44
N GLN A 42 5.65 15.34 -1.40
CA GLN A 42 6.67 15.24 -0.36
C GLN A 42 7.78 16.27 -0.59
N SER A 43 8.26 16.85 0.50
CA SER A 43 9.49 17.63 0.47
C SER A 43 10.66 16.74 0.08
N VAL A 44 11.53 17.28 -0.78
CA VAL A 44 12.74 16.60 -1.24
C VAL A 44 13.93 17.24 -0.55
N GLY A 45 14.60 16.48 0.31
CA GLY A 45 15.87 16.88 0.92
C GLY A 45 17.08 16.37 0.14
N GLN A 46 18.28 16.62 0.66
CA GLN A 46 19.57 16.22 0.05
C GLN A 46 19.72 14.70 -0.16
N PHE A 47 18.90 13.90 0.51
CA PHE A 47 18.91 12.44 0.44
C PHE A 47 17.56 11.87 -0.03
N GLY A 48 16.84 12.64 -0.84
CA GLY A 48 15.56 12.25 -1.43
C GLY A 48 14.34 12.61 -0.60
N ARG A 49 13.22 11.98 -0.95
CA ARG A 49 11.92 12.15 -0.30
C ARG A 49 11.93 11.54 1.07
N ARG A 50 11.53 12.30 2.10
CA ARG A 50 11.60 11.81 3.48
C ARG A 50 10.36 12.13 4.28
N ASP A 51 9.93 13.38 4.26
CA ASP A 51 8.91 13.83 5.19
C ASP A 51 7.52 13.74 4.57
N PHE A 52 6.63 13.08 5.29
CA PHE A 52 5.19 13.16 5.10
C PHE A 52 4.65 14.18 6.10
N ASP A 53 4.02 15.23 5.59
CA ASP A 53 3.18 16.13 6.38
C ASP A 53 1.71 15.84 6.02
N LYS A 54 0.79 16.76 6.32
CA LYS A 54 -0.66 16.63 6.07
C LYS A 54 -1.06 16.38 4.62
N TYR A 55 -0.16 16.51 3.65
CA TYR A 55 -0.43 16.30 2.23
C TYR A 55 -0.82 14.86 1.88
N VAL A 56 -0.54 13.87 2.75
CA VAL A 56 -1.08 12.51 2.58
C VAL A 56 -2.62 12.51 2.51
N PHE A 57 -3.28 13.44 3.21
CA PHE A 57 -4.73 13.59 3.24
C PHE A 57 -5.30 14.42 2.09
N ALA A 58 -4.44 15.01 1.23
CA ALA A 58 -4.89 15.72 0.04
C ALA A 58 -5.34 14.76 -1.08
N ILE A 59 -4.94 13.48 -1.01
CA ILE A 59 -5.36 12.46 -1.97
C ILE A 59 -6.71 11.88 -1.51
N PRO A 60 -7.78 12.01 -2.30
CA PRO A 60 -9.07 11.48 -1.91
C PRO A 60 -9.06 9.94 -1.93
N PHE A 61 -9.52 9.34 -0.84
CA PHE A 61 -9.84 7.92 -0.72
C PHE A 61 -11.19 7.77 -0.01
N PRO A 62 -11.94 6.68 -0.27
CA PRO A 62 -13.28 6.52 0.28
C PRO A 62 -13.26 6.31 1.80
N THR A 63 -14.31 6.80 2.46
CA THR A 63 -14.57 6.49 3.87
C THR A 63 -14.89 5.01 4.03
N PHE A 64 -14.47 4.41 5.15
CA PHE A 64 -14.73 3.01 5.43
C PHE A 64 -16.23 2.72 5.43
N HIS A 65 -16.59 1.60 4.81
CA HIS A 65 -17.96 1.11 4.76
C HIS A 65 -17.94 -0.40 5.00
N PRO A 66 -18.52 -0.90 6.11
CA PRO A 66 -18.36 -2.30 6.53
C PRO A 66 -19.10 -3.29 5.61
N ALA A 67 -20.13 -2.85 4.89
CA ALA A 67 -20.82 -3.70 3.92
C ALA A 67 -20.14 -3.75 2.54
N ASP A 68 -19.07 -2.97 2.32
CA ASP A 68 -18.29 -3.02 1.10
C ASP A 68 -17.26 -4.17 1.21
N GLN A 69 -17.40 -5.16 0.33
CA GLN A 69 -16.52 -6.33 0.32
C GLN A 69 -15.05 -5.94 0.11
N LEU A 70 -14.76 -4.94 -0.73
CA LEU A 70 -13.39 -4.50 -0.97
C LEU A 70 -12.77 -3.90 0.29
N HIS A 71 -13.55 -3.14 1.07
CA HIS A 71 -13.08 -2.58 2.33
C HIS A 71 -12.78 -3.67 3.36
N ALA A 72 -13.64 -4.69 3.44
CA ALA A 72 -13.42 -5.86 4.29
C ALA A 72 -12.16 -6.63 3.88
N GLU A 73 -11.94 -6.83 2.58
CA GLU A 73 -10.74 -7.49 2.05
C GLU A 73 -9.46 -6.72 2.37
N LEU A 74 -9.49 -5.39 2.27
CA LEU A 74 -8.36 -4.52 2.65
C LEU A 74 -8.06 -4.60 4.15
N ALA A 75 -9.09 -4.56 5.01
CA ALA A 75 -8.93 -4.70 6.44
C ALA A 75 -8.33 -6.07 6.81
N LEU A 76 -8.75 -7.14 6.14
CA LEU A 76 -8.18 -8.49 6.30
C LEU A 76 -6.73 -8.56 5.81
N ALA A 77 -6.38 -7.89 4.71
CA ALA A 77 -5.01 -7.82 4.22
C ALA A 77 -4.10 -7.10 5.21
N ALA A 78 -4.54 -5.97 5.77
CA ALA A 78 -3.83 -5.27 6.84
C ALA A 78 -3.66 -6.16 8.08
N ALA A 79 -4.69 -6.89 8.51
CA ALA A 79 -4.58 -7.82 9.64
C ALA A 79 -3.53 -8.92 9.40
N ARG A 80 -3.42 -9.42 8.16
CA ARG A 80 -2.38 -10.40 7.79
C ARG A 80 -0.99 -9.77 7.81
N ALA A 81 -0.84 -8.57 7.23
CA ALA A 81 0.41 -7.84 7.22
C ALA A 81 0.91 -7.52 8.65
N GLU A 82 0.00 -7.10 9.53
CA GLU A 82 0.27 -6.87 10.95
C GLU A 82 0.82 -8.12 11.64
N ARG A 83 0.15 -9.28 11.47
CA ARG A 83 0.62 -10.55 12.03
C ARG A 83 1.98 -10.98 11.48
N ALA A 84 2.18 -10.83 10.17
CA ALA A 84 3.45 -11.16 9.53
C ALA A 84 4.58 -10.28 10.08
N ALA A 85 4.37 -8.98 10.17
CA ALA A 85 5.36 -8.04 10.72
C ALA A 85 5.65 -8.31 12.20
N ALA A 86 4.63 -8.61 13.01
CA ALA A 86 4.79 -8.91 14.44
C ALA A 86 5.56 -10.21 14.71
N SER A 87 5.58 -11.14 13.75
CA SER A 87 6.30 -12.41 13.87
C SER A 87 7.81 -12.30 13.60
N VAL A 88 8.27 -11.15 13.10
CA VAL A 88 9.67 -10.94 12.73
C VAL A 88 10.51 -10.73 13.99
N PRO A 89 11.51 -11.58 14.26
CA PRO A 89 12.41 -11.36 15.39
C PRO A 89 13.33 -10.16 15.06
N ILE A 90 13.18 -9.10 15.84
CA ILE A 90 14.05 -7.90 15.77
C ILE A 90 14.77 -7.81 17.10
N SER A 91 16.10 -7.84 17.07
CA SER A 91 16.93 -7.62 18.25
C SER A 91 17.02 -6.13 18.58
N GLU A 92 17.20 -5.77 19.85
CA GLU A 92 17.48 -4.38 20.26
C GLU A 92 18.79 -3.85 19.66
N THR A 93 19.72 -4.76 19.30
CA THR A 93 20.97 -4.43 18.62
C THR A 93 20.82 -4.27 17.10
N ASP A 94 19.66 -4.60 16.54
CA ASP A 94 19.41 -4.44 15.11
C ASP A 94 19.12 -2.97 14.79
N GLY A 95 19.98 -2.36 13.96
CA GLY A 95 19.70 -1.04 13.41
C GLY A 95 18.40 -1.01 12.60
N PHE A 96 17.73 0.15 12.58
CA PHE A 96 16.43 0.32 11.93
C PHE A 96 16.42 -0.08 10.44
N GLN A 97 17.55 0.05 9.73
CA GLN A 97 17.66 -0.39 8.33
C GLN A 97 17.54 -1.91 8.22
N LYS A 98 18.18 -2.66 9.12
CA LYS A 98 18.12 -4.13 9.15
C LYS A 98 16.71 -4.59 9.54
N ALA A 99 16.14 -4.00 10.59
CA ALA A 99 14.76 -4.27 11.00
C ALA A 99 13.76 -4.08 9.85
N ARG A 100 13.81 -2.93 9.16
CA ARG A 100 12.94 -2.66 7.99
C ARG A 100 13.10 -3.67 6.87
N ARG A 101 14.34 -4.10 6.60
CA ARG A 101 14.61 -5.11 5.57
C ARG A 101 14.00 -6.46 5.93
N LEU A 102 14.15 -6.91 7.18
CA LEU A 102 13.58 -8.18 7.65
C LEU A 102 12.06 -8.16 7.60
N VAL A 103 11.44 -7.07 8.06
CA VAL A 103 9.98 -6.92 7.99
C VAL A 103 9.47 -6.94 6.55
N ARG A 104 10.12 -6.24 5.63
CA ARG A 104 9.74 -6.27 4.21
C ARG A 104 9.83 -7.68 3.62
N ALA A 105 10.89 -8.42 3.92
CA ALA A 105 11.03 -9.81 3.46
C ALA A 105 9.88 -10.69 3.96
N ALA A 106 9.52 -10.60 5.25
CA ALA A 106 8.40 -11.37 5.81
C ALA A 106 7.04 -10.97 5.20
N LEU A 107 6.85 -9.67 4.91
CA LEU A 107 5.64 -9.21 4.22
C LEU A 107 5.56 -9.76 2.79
N ASP A 108 6.66 -9.76 2.05
CA ASP A 108 6.71 -10.31 0.69
C ASP A 108 6.42 -11.82 0.70
N GLU A 109 7.00 -12.57 1.64
CA GLU A 109 6.75 -14.01 1.82
C GLU A 109 5.29 -14.33 2.20
N SER A 110 4.64 -13.44 2.95
CA SER A 110 3.23 -13.61 3.33
C SER A 110 2.24 -13.38 2.18
N GLY A 111 2.71 -12.88 1.02
CA GLY A 111 1.89 -12.64 -0.16
C GLY A 111 0.88 -11.49 -0.01
N VAL A 112 1.00 -10.65 1.02
CA VAL A 112 0.08 -9.50 1.22
C VAL A 112 0.17 -8.46 0.10
N ASN A 113 1.28 -8.45 -0.63
CA ASN A 113 1.49 -7.60 -1.81
C ASN A 113 0.86 -8.17 -3.09
N GLU A 114 0.35 -9.42 -3.06
CA GLU A 114 -0.30 -9.98 -4.23
C GLU A 114 -1.74 -9.44 -4.37
N PRO A 115 -2.18 -9.13 -5.61
CA PRO A 115 -3.55 -8.74 -5.84
C PRO A 115 -4.51 -9.85 -5.39
N GLY A 116 -5.59 -9.45 -4.71
CA GLY A 116 -6.69 -10.35 -4.33
C GLY A 116 -7.23 -11.13 -5.54
N PRO A 117 -7.87 -12.29 -5.30
CA PRO A 117 -8.28 -13.22 -6.35
C PRO A 117 -9.16 -12.55 -7.44
N GLU A 118 -10.04 -11.61 -7.07
CA GLU A 118 -10.88 -10.87 -8.03
C GLU A 118 -10.09 -9.96 -8.97
N ARG A 119 -8.95 -9.41 -8.54
CA ARG A 119 -8.09 -8.59 -9.42
C ARG A 119 -7.22 -9.45 -10.34
N ARG A 120 -6.95 -10.72 -9.98
CA ARG A 120 -6.23 -11.67 -10.86
C ARG A 120 -7.05 -12.04 -12.10
N SER A 121 -8.38 -12.16 -11.98
CA SER A 121 -9.26 -12.43 -13.13
C SER A 121 -9.34 -11.21 -14.08
N LEU A 122 -9.41 -9.99 -13.54
CA LEU A 122 -9.44 -8.76 -14.35
C LEU A 122 -8.10 -8.48 -15.05
N THR A 123 -6.97 -8.70 -14.38
CA THR A 123 -5.65 -8.48 -14.97
C THR A 123 -5.26 -9.55 -16.00
N SER A 124 -5.67 -10.81 -15.80
CA SER A 124 -5.50 -11.86 -16.82
C SER A 124 -6.33 -11.58 -18.08
N GLY A 125 -7.57 -11.10 -17.92
CA GLY A 125 -8.41 -10.61 -19.01
C GLY A 125 -7.79 -9.43 -19.78
N LEU A 126 -7.26 -8.43 -19.07
CA LEU A 126 -6.62 -7.26 -19.68
C LEU A 126 -5.35 -7.63 -20.46
N ARG A 127 -4.54 -8.57 -19.95
CA ARG A 127 -3.34 -9.09 -20.63
C ARG A 127 -3.71 -9.87 -21.89
N ARG A 128 -4.79 -10.66 -21.87
CA ARG A 128 -5.31 -11.40 -23.03
C ARG A 128 -5.78 -10.45 -24.14
N CYS A 129 -6.61 -9.45 -23.80
CA CYS A 129 -7.07 -8.45 -24.77
C CYS A 129 -5.92 -7.62 -25.36
N ARG A 130 -4.91 -7.26 -24.56
CA ARG A 130 -3.74 -6.51 -25.06
C ARG A 130 -2.90 -7.35 -26.03
N ARG A 131 -2.78 -8.65 -25.81
CA ARG A 131 -2.06 -9.57 -26.69
C ARG A 131 -2.80 -9.81 -28.02
N GLU A 132 -4.12 -9.94 -27.98
CA GLU A 132 -4.97 -10.07 -29.17
C GLU A 132 -4.94 -8.79 -30.02
N ARG A 133 -5.05 -7.60 -29.40
CA ARG A 133 -4.92 -6.31 -30.11
C ARG A 133 -3.56 -6.08 -30.76
N ASN A 134 -2.48 -6.64 -30.20
CA ASN A 134 -1.15 -6.49 -30.78
C ASN A 134 -0.90 -7.47 -31.94
N ARG A 135 -1.64 -8.59 -32.00
CA ARG A 135 -1.60 -9.55 -33.12
C ARG A 135 -2.40 -9.08 -34.33
N SER A 136 -3.43 -8.25 -34.12
CA SER A 136 -4.27 -7.69 -35.19
C SER A 136 -3.79 -6.34 -35.72
N ARG A 137 -2.64 -5.82 -35.24
CA ARG A 137 -2.02 -4.62 -35.81
C ARG A 137 -1.33 -4.97 -37.13
N PRO A 138 -1.68 -4.33 -38.27
CA PRO A 138 -0.95 -4.50 -39.50
C PRO A 138 0.49 -3.97 -39.34
N PRO A 139 1.48 -4.57 -40.02
CA PRO A 139 2.86 -4.11 -39.95
C PRO A 139 2.98 -2.66 -40.46
N PRO A 140 3.93 -1.87 -39.94
CA PRO A 140 4.15 -0.52 -40.45
C PRO A 140 4.51 -0.60 -41.94
N ARG A 141 3.81 0.19 -42.75
CA ARG A 141 4.15 0.34 -44.17
C ARG A 141 5.56 0.91 -44.25
N SER A 142 6.50 0.14 -44.75
CA SER A 142 7.85 0.60 -45.08
C SER A 142 7.72 1.81 -46.00
N ALA A 143 8.30 2.93 -45.62
CA ALA A 143 8.41 4.10 -46.49
C ALA A 143 9.25 3.67 -47.72
N CYS A 144 8.62 3.65 -48.89
CA CYS A 144 9.32 3.59 -50.16
C CYS A 144 9.89 4.98 -50.45
N SER A 145 11.21 5.00 -50.67
CA SER A 145 12.03 5.94 -51.45
C SER A 145 12.03 7.42 -51.06
#